data_AF-A0A961W9V3-F1
#
_entry.id   AF-A0A961W9V3-F1
#
_cell.length_a   1.000
_cell.length_b   1.000
_cell.length_c   1.000
_cell.angle_alpha   90.00
_cell.angle_beta   90.00
_cell.angle_gamma   90.00
#
_symmetry.space_group_name_H-M   'P 1'
#
loop_
_entity.id
_entity.type
_entity.pdbx_description
1 polymer ?
#
loop_
_entity_poly.entity_id
_entity_poly.type
_entity_poly.pdbx_seq_one_letter_code
_entity_poly.pdbx_strand_id
1 'polypeptide(L)' 'MTDLLVGIGLVFVIEGVLWAAFPGLAVKLLASAAQTPEQTLRTLGVFAAAVGVAIVWAVRG' A
#
# COMPACT_ATOMS: atom_id res chain seq x y z
N MET A 1 -18.91 9.75 4.22
CA MET A 1 -17.92 10.87 4.32
C MET A 1 -16.76 10.53 5.26
N THR A 2 -16.99 9.84 6.39
CA THR A 2 -15.94 9.38 7.32
C THR A 2 -15.09 8.22 6.80
N ASP A 3 -15.61 7.43 5.86
CA ASP A 3 -14.93 6.22 5.37
C ASP A 3 -13.60 6.48 4.68
N LEU A 4 -13.51 7.58 3.94
CA LEU A 4 -12.24 8.01 3.34
C LEU A 4 -11.21 8.34 4.42
N LEU A 5 -11.65 9.02 5.50
CA LEU A 5 -10.79 9.36 6.63
C LEU A 5 -10.32 8.10 7.37
N VAL A 6 -11.20 7.10 7.52
CA VAL A 6 -10.86 5.78 8.08
C VAL A 6 -9.86 5.06 7.19
N GLY A 7 -10.08 5.05 5.87
CA GLY A 7 -9.14 4.45 4.91
C GLY A 7 -7.75 5.09 4.97
N ILE A 8 -7.69 6.42 4.99
CA ILE A 8 -6.44 7.17 5.16
C ILE A 8 -5.78 6.82 6.51
N GLY A 9 -6.55 6.80 7.60
CA GLY A 9 -6.06 6.43 8.92
C GLY A 9 -5.45 5.02 8.96
N LEU A 10 -6.11 4.05 8.32
CA LEU A 10 -5.59 2.68 8.20
C LEU A 10 -4.26 2.61 7.44
N VAL A 11 -4.12 3.36 6.35
CA VAL A 11 -2.84 3.44 5.62
C VAL A 11 -1.73 3.95 6.53
N PHE A 12 -1.97 5.02 7.28
CA PHE A 12 -0.99 5.55 8.24
C PHE A 12 -0.65 4.56 9.36
N VAL A 13 -1.62 3.83 9.88
CA VAL A 13 -1.37 2.79 10.89
C VAL A 13 -0.51 1.68 10.33
N ILE A 14 -0.84 1.16 9.14
CA ILE A 14 -0.10 0.05 8.52
C ILE A 14 1.34 0.48 8.21
N GLU A 15 1.52 1.64 7.56
CA GLU A 15 2.85 2.19 7.29
C GLU A 15 3.63 2.47 8.58
N GLY A 16 3.00 3.14 9.55
CA GLY A 16 3.64 3.47 10.83
C GLY A 16 4.10 2.23 11.61
N VAL A 17 3.28 1.17 11.65
CA VAL A 17 3.64 -0.11 12.28
C VAL A 17 4.79 -0.78 11.54
N LEU A 18 4.80 -0.75 10.20
CA LEU A 18 5.90 -1.29 9.41
C LEU A 18 7.23 -0.63 9.77
N TRP A 19 7.24 0.71 9.85
CA TRP A 19 8.43 1.48 10.21
C TRP A 19 8.85 1.29 11.67
N ALA A 20 7.89 1.22 12.59
CA ALA A 20 8.17 1.09 14.03
C ALA A 20 8.61 -0.33 14.44
N ALA A 21 7.95 -1.36 13.91
CA ALA A 21 8.21 -2.75 14.28
C ALA A 21 9.33 -3.39 13.43
N PHE A 22 9.44 -3.01 12.14
CA PHE A 22 10.35 -3.66 11.19
C PHE A 22 11.12 -2.65 10.32
N PRO A 23 11.89 -1.71 10.92
CA PRO A 23 12.59 -0.67 10.18
C PRO A 23 13.57 -1.22 9.12
N GLY A 24 14.27 -2.32 9.44
CA GLY A 24 15.19 -2.95 8.49
C GLY A 24 14.50 -3.57 7.28
N LEU A 25 13.27 -4.07 7.44
CA LEU A 25 12.48 -4.58 6.32
C LEU A 25 11.96 -3.43 5.45
N ALA A 26 11.46 -2.36 6.07
CA ALA A 26 10.99 -1.17 5.36
C ALA A 26 12.08 -0.56 4.45
N VAL A 27 13.30 -0.40 4.96
CA VAL A 27 14.44 0.10 4.19
C VAL A 27 14.79 -0.84 3.02
N LYS A 28 14.77 -2.16 3.24
CA LYS A 28 15.02 -3.14 2.18
C LYS A 28 13.96 -3.08 1.07
N LEU A 29 12.70 -2.90 1.43
CA LEU A 29 11.61 -2.75 0.47
C LEU A 29 11.81 -1.49 -0.39
N LEU A 30 12.17 -0.36 0.22
CA LEU A 30 12.48 0.86 -0.53
C LEU A 30 13.69 0.69 -1.46
N ALA A 31 14.75 0.05 -0.99
CA ALA A 31 15.94 -0.21 -1.82
C ALA A 31 15.61 -1.13 -3.01
N SER A 32 14.78 -2.15 -2.81
CA SER A 32 14.30 -3.04 -3.87
C SER A 32 13.42 -2.28 -4.87
N ALA A 33 12.49 -1.46 -4.38
CA ALA A 33 11.65 -0.62 -5.23
C ALA A 33 12.48 0.35 -6.08
N ALA A 34 13.52 0.96 -5.51
CA ALA A 34 14.41 1.88 -6.24
C ALA A 34 15.19 1.20 -7.38
N GLN A 35 15.46 -0.09 -7.28
CA GLN A 35 16.14 -0.88 -8.33
C GLN A 35 15.17 -1.50 -9.34
N THR A 36 13.87 -1.45 -9.07
CA THR A 36 12.86 -2.04 -9.93
C THR A 36 12.55 -1.12 -11.11
N PRO A 37 12.48 -1.63 -12.36
CA PRO A 37 12.10 -0.82 -13.52
C PRO A 37 10.75 -0.12 -13.32
N GLU A 38 10.63 1.13 -13.79
CA GLU A 38 9.42 1.93 -13.62
C GLU A 38 8.17 1.24 -14.18
N GLN A 39 8.29 0.56 -15.32
CA GLN A 39 7.19 -0.18 -15.94
C GLN A 39 6.65 -1.30 -15.03
N THR A 40 7.55 -2.00 -14.32
CA THR A 40 7.18 -3.05 -13.37
C THR A 40 6.50 -2.45 -12.14
N LEU A 41 7.02 -1.33 -11.61
CA LEU A 41 6.37 -0.62 -10.50
C LEU A 41 4.96 -0.13 -10.88
N ARG A 42 4.79 0.41 -12.09
CA ARG A 42 3.50 0.89 -12.58
C ARG A 42 2.49 -0.24 -12.75
N THR A 43 2.90 -1.36 -13.34
CA THR A 43 2.01 -2.52 -13.53
C THR A 43 1.60 -3.13 -12.20
N LEU A 44 2.53 -3.32 -11.26
CA LEU A 44 2.23 -3.80 -9.92
C LEU A 44 1.33 -2.82 -9.15
N GLY A 45 1.58 -1.51 -9.26
CA GLY A 45 0.77 -0.48 -8.62
C GLY A 45 -0.67 -0.44 -9.14
N VAL A 46 -0.85 -0.51 -10.46
CA VAL A 46 -2.20 -0.58 -11.07
C VAL A 46 -2.91 -1.86 -10.65
N PHE A 47 -2.22 -3.00 -10.63
CA PHE A 47 -2.79 -4.26 -10.18
C PHE A 47 -3.23 -4.20 -8.71
N ALA A 48 -2.37 -3.69 -7.83
CA ALA A 48 -2.69 -3.52 -6.41
C ALA A 48 -3.88 -2.57 -6.19
N ALA A 49 -3.94 -1.46 -6.93
CA ALA A 49 -5.07 -0.54 -6.88
C ALA A 49 -6.38 -1.20 -7.34
N ALA A 50 -6.35 -1.95 -8.45
CA ALA A 50 -7.52 -2.66 -8.96
C ALA A 50 -8.04 -3.70 -7.95
N VAL A 51 -7.14 -4.47 -7.32
CA VAL A 51 -7.48 -5.42 -6.26
C VAL A 51 -8.07 -4.69 -5.04
N GLY A 52 -7.46 -3.58 -4.62
CA GLY A 52 -7.96 -2.78 -3.51
C GLY A 52 -9.39 -2.28 -3.76
N VAL A 53 -9.66 -1.77 -4.95
CA VAL A 53 -11.02 -1.34 -5.36
C VAL A 53 -11.99 -2.53 -5.37
N ALA A 54 -11.58 -3.67 -5.92
CA ALA A 54 -12.41 -4.88 -5.94
C ALA A 54 -12.79 -5.36 -4.53
N ILE A 55 -11.84 -5.33 -3.58
CA ILE A 55 -12.08 -5.67 -2.18
C ILE A 55 -13.05 -4.67 -1.54
N VAL A 56 -12.81 -3.37 -1.70
CA VAL A 56 -13.69 -2.33 -1.15
C VAL A 56 -15.10 -2.48 -1.71
N TRP A 57 -15.23 -2.73 -3.01
CA TRP A 57 -16.52 -2.95 -3.66
C TRP A 57 -17.21 -4.22 -3.15
N ALA A 58 -16.49 -5.34 -3.01
CA ALA A 58 -17.06 -6.58 -2.48
C ALA A 58 -17.55 -6.45 -1.02
N VAL A 59 -16.85 -5.66 -0.20
CA VAL A 59 -17.23 -5.42 1.20
C VAL A 59 -18.37 -4.40 1.32
N ARG A 60 -18.43 -3.40 0.42
CA ARG A 60 -19.41 -2.30 0.51
C ARG A 60 -20.66 -2.47 -0.35
N GLY A 61 -20.61 -3.25 -1.42
CA GLY A 61 -21.72 -3.50 -2.35
C GLY A 61 -22.23 -2.25 -3.03
#